data_AF-A0A6J8DBZ5-F1
#
_entry.id   AF-A0A6J8DBZ5-F1
#
_cell.length_a   1.000
_cell.length_b   1.000
_cell.length_c   1.000
_cell.angle_alpha   90.00
_cell.angle_beta   90.00
_cell.angle_gamma   90.00
#
_symmetry.space_group_name_H-M   'P 1'
#
loop_
_entity.id
_entity.type
_entity.pdbx_description
1 polymer ?
#
loop_
_entity_poly.entity_id
_entity_poly.type
_entity_poly.pdbx_seq_one_letter_code
_entity_poly.pdbx_strand_id
1 'polypeptide(L)'
;MENELHEILPPALLMITIAFLLHIIGNATTYYITIEYPDLIINSGLWKRCESNANDKVCYNEKLYAEYDWYRVCLAMSAFGFIALLASIACIGLRLSKFPENKVLRITAILVTFSAVVFILIGTVLFVKNVDDITTGGEFVYGYSFALCIAGMCLAALVDILLVIGLIMPKKNTRNCVDANSINNINF
;
A
#
# COMPACT_ATOMS: atom_id res chain seq x y z
N MET A 1 -3.50 -23.28 -15.32
CA MET A 1 -3.32 -21.83 -15.19
C MET A 1 -4.40 -21.27 -14.29
N GLU A 2 -5.66 -21.70 -14.43
CA GLU A 2 -6.73 -21.25 -13.51
C GLU A 2 -6.52 -21.71 -12.07
N ASN A 3 -6.16 -22.98 -11.82
CA ASN A 3 -6.08 -23.48 -10.44
C ASN A 3 -4.99 -22.79 -9.58
N GLU A 4 -3.75 -22.65 -10.09
CA GLU A 4 -2.65 -22.01 -9.33
C GLU A 4 -2.87 -20.49 -9.16
N LEU A 5 -3.48 -19.85 -10.15
CA LEU A 5 -3.79 -18.43 -10.09
C LEU A 5 -4.92 -18.14 -9.09
N HIS A 6 -5.93 -19.00 -9.04
CA HIS A 6 -7.03 -18.93 -8.08
C HIS A 6 -6.54 -19.14 -6.64
N GLU A 7 -5.39 -19.79 -6.45
CA GLU A 7 -4.75 -19.96 -5.14
C GLU A 7 -4.01 -18.70 -4.68
N ILE A 8 -3.41 -17.93 -5.60
CA ILE A 8 -2.64 -16.71 -5.28
C ILE A 8 -3.54 -15.47 -5.11
N LEU A 9 -4.68 -15.38 -5.80
CA LEU A 9 -5.52 -14.18 -5.76
C LEU A 9 -6.14 -13.88 -4.37
N PRO A 10 -6.70 -14.86 -3.63
CA PRO A 10 -7.24 -14.62 -2.30
C PRO A 10 -6.22 -14.09 -1.28
N PRO A 11 -5.00 -14.67 -1.12
CA PRO A 11 -4.00 -14.09 -0.23
C PRO A 11 -3.50 -12.74 -0.73
N ALA A 12 -3.36 -12.53 -2.04
CA ALA A 12 -3.01 -11.22 -2.60
C ALA A 12 -4.07 -10.16 -2.25
N LEU A 13 -5.37 -10.48 -2.36
CA LEU A 13 -6.47 -9.59 -1.99
C LEU A 13 -6.44 -9.26 -0.49
N LEU A 14 -6.22 -10.26 0.36
CA LEU A 14 -6.12 -10.05 1.80
C LEU A 14 -4.94 -9.13 2.15
N MET A 15 -3.76 -9.41 1.59
CA MET A 15 -2.55 -8.62 1.82
C MET A 15 -2.69 -7.18 1.35
N ILE A 16 -3.25 -6.93 0.15
CA ILE A 16 -3.44 -5.56 -0.34
C ILE A 16 -4.50 -4.81 0.46
N THR A 17 -5.51 -5.52 1.00
CA THR A 17 -6.50 -4.93 1.90
C THR A 17 -5.86 -4.52 3.22
N ILE A 18 -5.01 -5.37 3.80
CA ILE A 18 -4.23 -5.03 4.99
C ILE A 18 -3.29 -3.85 4.70
N ALA A 19 -2.58 -3.87 3.57
CA ALA A 19 -1.72 -2.77 3.15
C ALA A 19 -2.48 -1.44 3.09
N PHE A 20 -3.67 -1.45 2.49
CA PHE A 20 -4.57 -0.31 2.44
C PHE A 20 -5.00 0.17 3.83
N LEU A 21 -5.37 -0.74 4.73
CA LEU A 21 -5.75 -0.40 6.11
C LEU A 21 -4.58 0.21 6.90
N LEU A 22 -3.37 -0.34 6.78
CA LEU A 22 -2.19 0.24 7.42
C LEU A 22 -1.89 1.64 6.87
N HIS A 23 -2.00 1.81 5.55
CA HIS A 23 -1.73 3.09 4.91
C HIS A 23 -2.78 4.15 5.25
N ILE A 24 -4.08 3.81 5.29
CA ILE A 24 -5.13 4.78 5.69
C ILE A 24 -5.00 5.16 7.17
N ILE A 25 -4.72 4.21 8.06
CA ILE A 25 -4.51 4.49 9.49
C ILE A 25 -3.27 5.36 9.68
N GLY A 26 -2.16 5.02 9.01
CA GLY A 26 -0.93 5.80 9.06
C GLY A 26 -1.16 7.25 8.60
N ASN A 27 -1.83 7.44 7.46
CA ASN A 27 -2.13 8.80 6.97
C ASN A 27 -3.13 9.57 7.84
N ALA A 28 -4.16 8.90 8.38
CA ALA A 28 -5.25 9.57 9.10
C ALA A 28 -4.86 10.03 10.52
N THR A 29 -3.81 9.44 11.10
CA THR A 29 -3.37 9.73 12.47
C THR A 29 -2.36 10.87 12.52
N THR A 30 -2.19 11.48 13.70
CA THR A 30 -1.36 12.67 13.91
C THR A 30 0.05 12.34 14.40
N TYR A 31 0.51 11.09 14.30
CA TYR A 31 1.73 10.61 14.94
C TYR A 31 2.79 10.23 13.91
N TYR A 32 2.97 11.06 12.87
CA TYR A 32 3.97 10.82 11.83
C TYR A 32 5.34 11.20 12.38
N ILE A 33 5.41 12.37 13.01
CA ILE A 33 6.53 12.84 13.82
C ILE A 33 6.00 13.38 15.15
N THR A 34 6.79 13.22 16.19
CA THR A 34 6.57 13.81 17.51
C THR A 34 7.76 14.68 17.88
N ILE A 35 7.48 15.90 18.32
CA ILE A 35 8.48 16.85 18.82
C ILE A 35 8.12 17.12 20.28
N GLU A 36 9.10 16.95 21.18
CA GLU A 36 8.92 17.12 22.61
C GLU A 36 9.68 18.35 23.09
N TYR A 37 8.96 19.30 23.66
CA TYR A 37 9.48 20.42 24.43
C TYR A 37 9.09 20.24 25.91
N PRO A 38 9.76 20.90 26.86
CA PRO A 38 9.53 20.70 28.30
C PRO A 38 8.06 20.77 28.75
N ASP A 39 7.25 21.64 28.12
CA ASP A 39 5.84 21.86 28.48
C ASP A 39 4.86 21.60 27.31
N LEU A 40 5.37 21.08 26.18
CA LEU A 40 4.59 20.99 24.94
C LEU A 40 5.02 19.80 24.09
N ILE A 41 4.07 18.90 23.80
CA ILE A 41 4.24 17.79 22.87
C ILE A 41 3.49 18.10 21.58
N ILE A 42 4.20 18.09 20.47
CA ILE A 42 3.64 18.36 19.15
C ILE A 42 3.65 17.07 18.35
N ASN A 43 2.45 16.54 18.07
CA ASN A 43 2.26 15.38 17.22
C ASN A 43 1.78 15.86 15.85
N SER A 44 2.60 15.70 14.82
CA SER A 44 2.25 16.09 13.45
C SER A 44 1.97 14.86 12.58
N GLY A 45 0.80 14.86 11.94
CA GLY A 45 0.40 13.96 10.86
C GLY A 45 0.66 14.57 9.48
N LEU A 46 0.15 13.91 8.43
CA LEU A 46 0.09 14.55 7.09
C LEU A 46 -1.04 15.59 6.99
N TRP A 47 -2.17 15.37 7.66
CA TRP A 47 -3.35 16.23 7.47
C TRP A 47 -3.62 17.15 8.66
N LYS A 48 -3.12 16.79 9.84
CA LYS A 48 -3.43 17.45 11.11
C LYS A 48 -2.21 17.45 12.02
N ARG A 49 -2.11 18.48 12.83
CA ARG A 49 -1.17 18.59 13.96
C ARG A 49 -1.95 18.77 15.24
N CYS A 50 -1.49 18.10 16.28
CA CYS A 50 -2.05 18.21 17.61
C CYS A 50 -0.96 18.62 18.58
N GLU A 51 -1.23 19.69 19.31
CA GLU A 51 -0.39 20.21 20.36
C GLU A 51 -1.02 19.85 21.69
N SER A 52 -0.23 19.24 22.57
CA SER A 52 -0.66 18.82 23.89
C SER A 52 0.26 19.45 24.92
N ASN A 53 -0.31 20.15 25.89
CA ASN A 53 0.38 20.59 27.09
C ASN A 53 -0.21 19.84 28.31
N ALA A 54 0.22 20.18 29.53
CA ALA A 54 -0.23 19.50 30.75
C ALA A 54 -1.75 19.56 31.00
N ASN A 55 -2.45 20.54 30.44
CA ASN A 55 -3.85 20.83 30.78
C ASN A 55 -4.81 20.76 29.58
N ASP A 56 -4.29 20.76 28.35
CA ASP A 56 -5.09 20.88 27.14
C ASP A 56 -4.45 20.17 25.93
N LYS A 57 -5.30 19.80 24.98
CA LYS A 57 -4.91 19.23 23.69
C LYS A 57 -5.71 19.89 22.58
N VAL A 58 -5.03 20.67 21.75
CA VAL A 58 -5.64 21.37 20.62
C VAL A 58 -5.10 20.78 19.32
N CYS A 59 -6.01 20.51 18.38
CA CYS A 59 -5.65 19.99 17.07
C CYS A 59 -6.05 20.98 15.97
N TYR A 60 -5.13 21.21 15.05
CA TYR A 60 -5.27 22.11 13.92
C TYR A 60 -5.21 21.29 12.62
N ASN A 61 -5.98 21.72 11.62
CA ASN A 61 -5.73 21.26 10.26
C ASN A 61 -4.41 21.87 9.80
N GLU A 62 -3.57 21.05 9.18
CA GLU A 62 -2.20 21.43 8.83
C GLU A 62 -2.19 22.40 7.65
N LYS A 63 -2.44 23.68 7.93
CA LYS A 63 -2.31 24.78 6.96
C LYS A 63 -0.90 25.34 6.92
N LEU A 64 -0.15 25.18 8.03
CA LEU A 64 1.16 25.78 8.20
C LEU A 64 2.17 25.18 7.20
N TYR A 65 2.20 23.84 7.08
CA TYR A 65 3.09 23.20 6.12
C TYR A 65 2.60 23.28 4.67
N ALA A 66 1.33 23.62 4.46
CA ALA A 66 0.78 23.81 3.12
C ALA A 66 1.37 25.04 2.40
N GLU A 67 2.22 25.85 3.06
CA GLU A 67 3.02 26.88 2.39
C GLU A 67 4.21 26.30 1.62
N TYR A 68 4.72 25.12 2.01
CA TYR A 68 5.83 24.47 1.34
C TYR A 68 5.35 23.64 0.13
N ASP A 69 5.89 23.93 -1.05
CA ASP A 69 5.54 23.21 -2.28
C ASP A 69 5.85 21.71 -2.19
N TRP A 70 6.97 21.34 -1.57
CA TRP A 70 7.34 19.93 -1.38
C TRP A 70 6.32 19.18 -0.52
N TYR A 71 5.71 19.86 0.46
CA TYR A 71 4.70 19.26 1.34
C TYR A 71 3.39 19.02 0.59
N ARG A 72 2.99 19.98 -0.27
CA ARG A 72 1.84 19.81 -1.17
C ARG A 72 2.04 18.61 -2.10
N VAL A 73 3.24 18.44 -2.65
CA VAL A 73 3.58 17.26 -3.46
C VAL A 73 3.50 15.98 -2.62
N CYS A 74 4.03 15.98 -1.40
CA CYS A 74 3.92 14.84 -0.48
C CYS A 74 2.44 14.44 -0.24
N LEU A 75 1.56 15.41 0.04
CA LEU A 75 0.13 15.17 0.22
C LEU A 75 -0.53 14.61 -1.03
N ALA A 76 -0.24 15.19 -2.20
CA ALA A 76 -0.77 14.73 -3.47
C ALA A 76 -0.32 13.29 -3.79
N MET A 77 0.95 12.98 -3.59
CA MET A 77 1.50 11.64 -3.83
C MET A 77 0.92 10.61 -2.86
N SER A 78 0.75 10.95 -1.58
CA SER A 78 0.07 10.06 -0.64
C SER A 78 -1.39 9.81 -1.04
N ALA A 79 -2.11 10.86 -1.47
CA ALA A 79 -3.49 10.71 -1.96
C ALA A 79 -3.59 9.85 -3.23
N PHE A 80 -2.68 10.03 -4.20
CA PHE A 80 -2.62 9.17 -5.38
C PHE A 80 -2.27 7.73 -5.04
N GLY A 81 -1.35 7.51 -4.09
CA GLY A 81 -1.04 6.19 -3.54
C GLY A 81 -2.28 5.51 -2.96
N PHE A 82 -3.04 6.23 -2.14
CA PHE A 82 -4.30 5.76 -1.56
C PHE A 82 -5.35 5.38 -2.63
N ILE A 83 -5.58 6.26 -3.62
CA ILE A 83 -6.54 6.00 -4.70
C ILE A 83 -6.11 4.79 -5.53
N ALA A 84 -4.82 4.66 -5.82
CA ALA A 84 -4.27 3.53 -6.57
C ALA A 84 -4.40 2.20 -5.80
N LEU A 85 -4.16 2.18 -4.48
CA LEU A 85 -4.43 1.00 -3.64
C LEU A 85 -5.90 0.59 -3.69
N LEU A 86 -6.82 1.54 -3.58
CA LEU A 86 -8.26 1.27 -3.66
C LEU A 86 -8.65 0.71 -5.04
N ALA A 87 -8.12 1.30 -6.12
CA ALA A 87 -8.34 0.83 -7.46
C ALA A 87 -7.76 -0.59 -7.68
N SER A 88 -6.61 -0.90 -7.08
CA SER A 88 -6.02 -2.24 -7.10
C SER A 88 -6.93 -3.27 -6.41
N ILE A 89 -7.41 -2.97 -5.20
CA ILE A 89 -8.36 -3.83 -4.48
C ILE A 89 -9.59 -4.12 -5.34
N ALA A 90 -10.16 -3.08 -5.95
CA ALA A 90 -11.29 -3.22 -6.86
C ALA A 90 -10.96 -4.09 -8.07
N CYS A 91 -9.79 -3.90 -8.71
CA CYS A 91 -9.37 -4.71 -9.86
C CYS A 91 -9.21 -6.20 -9.49
N ILE A 92 -8.55 -6.50 -8.36
CA ILE A 92 -8.33 -7.87 -7.89
C ILE A 92 -9.68 -8.50 -7.49
N GLY A 93 -10.54 -7.76 -6.78
CA GLY A 93 -11.87 -8.21 -6.38
C GLY A 93 -12.80 -8.48 -7.57
N LEU A 94 -12.83 -7.60 -8.57
CA LEU A 94 -13.60 -7.80 -9.81
C LEU A 94 -13.13 -9.03 -10.58
N ARG A 95 -11.83 -9.29 -10.58
CA ARG A 95 -11.27 -10.48 -11.18
C ARG A 95 -11.69 -11.75 -10.45
N LEU A 96 -11.65 -11.77 -9.12
CA LEU A 96 -12.09 -12.90 -8.32
C LEU A 96 -13.58 -13.20 -8.48
N SER A 97 -14.42 -12.18 -8.63
CA SER A 97 -15.88 -12.32 -8.60
C SER A 97 -16.54 -12.47 -9.97
N LYS A 98 -16.17 -11.63 -10.95
CA LYS A 98 -16.92 -11.49 -12.21
C LYS A 98 -16.13 -11.86 -13.46
N PHE A 99 -14.80 -11.68 -13.45
CA PHE A 99 -13.98 -11.80 -14.66
C PHE A 99 -12.66 -12.55 -14.44
N PRO A 100 -12.70 -13.84 -14.03
CA PRO A 100 -11.50 -14.59 -13.64
C PRO A 100 -10.45 -14.71 -14.77
N GLU A 101 -10.93 -14.86 -16.01
CA GLU A 101 -10.09 -15.06 -17.20
C GLU A 101 -9.57 -13.78 -17.86
N ASN A 102 -9.98 -12.60 -17.38
CA ASN A 102 -9.64 -11.35 -18.05
C ASN A 102 -8.18 -10.95 -17.82
N LYS A 103 -7.34 -11.15 -18.86
CA LYS A 103 -5.92 -10.81 -18.88
C LYS A 103 -5.65 -9.30 -18.72
N VAL A 104 -6.55 -8.45 -19.20
CA VAL A 104 -6.40 -6.99 -19.11
C VAL A 104 -6.54 -6.53 -17.67
N LEU A 105 -7.56 -7.03 -16.95
CA LEU A 105 -7.75 -6.73 -15.53
C LEU A 105 -6.54 -7.18 -14.68
N ARG A 106 -5.93 -8.31 -15.04
CA ARG A 106 -4.71 -8.76 -14.40
C ARG A 106 -3.55 -7.77 -14.52
N ILE A 107 -3.24 -7.38 -15.76
CA ILE A 107 -2.11 -6.47 -16.03
C ILE A 107 -2.40 -5.10 -15.41
N THR A 108 -3.65 -4.65 -15.49
CA THR A 108 -4.09 -3.39 -14.87
C THR A 108 -3.89 -3.42 -13.35
N ALA A 109 -4.26 -4.51 -12.67
CA ALA A 109 -4.05 -4.64 -11.23
C ALA A 109 -2.57 -4.52 -10.85
N ILE A 110 -1.66 -5.13 -11.61
CA ILE A 110 -0.21 -5.04 -11.39
C ILE A 110 0.26 -3.59 -11.58
N LEU A 111 -0.08 -2.96 -12.71
CA LEU A 111 0.35 -1.59 -13.01
C LEU A 111 -0.16 -0.57 -12.00
N VAL A 112 -1.42 -0.72 -11.56
CA VAL A 112 -2.06 0.16 -10.58
C VAL A 112 -1.44 -0.02 -9.19
N THR A 113 -1.20 -1.26 -8.76
CA THR A 113 -0.55 -1.54 -7.47
C THR A 113 0.89 -1.02 -7.44
N PHE A 114 1.65 -1.27 -8.51
CA PHE A 114 3.00 -0.74 -8.66
C PHE A 114 3.03 0.79 -8.64
N SER A 115 2.10 1.43 -9.33
CA SER A 115 1.96 2.90 -9.30
C SER A 115 1.67 3.40 -7.88
N ALA A 116 0.84 2.68 -7.12
CA ALA A 116 0.57 3.00 -5.72
C ALA A 116 1.85 2.99 -4.88
N VAL A 117 2.66 1.95 -5.00
CA VAL A 117 3.95 1.84 -4.30
C VAL A 117 4.87 3.01 -4.66
N VAL A 118 4.98 3.34 -5.94
CA VAL A 118 5.81 4.46 -6.41
C VAL A 118 5.34 5.79 -5.83
N PHE A 119 4.04 6.08 -5.85
CA PHE A 119 3.51 7.32 -5.29
C PHE A 119 3.75 7.43 -3.78
N ILE A 120 3.50 6.34 -3.03
CA ILE A 120 3.74 6.31 -1.58
C ILE A 120 5.22 6.49 -1.27
N LEU A 121 6.10 5.85 -2.05
CA LEU A 121 7.55 5.99 -1.90
C LEU A 121 8.02 7.42 -2.16
N ILE A 122 7.56 8.06 -3.24
CA ILE A 122 7.92 9.45 -3.56
C ILE A 122 7.46 10.38 -2.42
N GLY A 123 6.22 10.26 -1.95
CA GLY A 123 5.71 11.08 -0.85
C GLY A 123 6.53 10.88 0.43
N THR A 124 6.85 9.63 0.77
CA THR A 124 7.67 9.29 1.93
C THR A 124 9.08 9.87 1.84
N VAL A 125 9.76 9.72 0.70
CA VAL A 125 11.13 10.22 0.50
C VAL A 125 11.16 11.74 0.56
N LEU A 126 10.19 12.42 -0.05
CA LEU A 126 10.06 13.88 0.04
C LEU A 126 9.83 14.34 1.48
N PHE A 127 8.99 13.63 2.24
CA PHE A 127 8.77 13.95 3.65
C PHE A 127 10.05 13.81 4.46
N VAL A 128 10.72 12.65 4.40
CA VAL A 128 11.96 12.39 5.15
C VAL A 128 13.07 13.37 4.77
N LYS A 129 13.19 13.72 3.49
CA LYS A 129 14.24 14.63 3.02
C LYS A 129 14.08 16.06 3.54
N ASN A 130 12.84 16.53 3.71
CA ASN A 130 12.55 17.93 4.05
C ASN A 130 11.93 18.09 5.45
N VAL A 131 11.94 17.03 6.27
CA VAL A 131 11.38 17.08 7.64
C VAL A 131 12.08 18.14 8.50
N ASP A 132 13.37 18.40 8.23
CA ASP A 132 14.16 19.41 8.94
C ASP A 132 13.62 20.84 8.74
N ASP A 133 12.98 21.13 7.60
CA ASP A 133 12.34 22.42 7.34
C ASP A 133 11.16 22.67 8.30
N ILE A 134 10.48 21.58 8.70
CA ILE A 134 9.33 21.62 9.62
C ILE A 134 9.79 21.66 11.07
N THR A 135 10.82 20.89 11.42
CA THR A 135 11.31 20.79 12.79
C THR A 135 12.25 21.93 13.17
N THR A 136 12.63 22.78 12.20
CA THR A 136 13.62 23.86 12.36
C THR A 136 14.97 23.34 12.89
N GLY A 137 15.30 22.09 12.55
CA GLY A 137 16.49 21.39 13.05
C GLY A 137 16.41 20.93 14.52
N GLY A 138 15.24 20.99 15.15
CA GLY A 138 15.01 20.47 16.50
C GLY A 138 15.01 18.93 16.56
N GLU A 139 15.15 18.38 17.76
CA GLU A 139 15.04 16.93 17.98
C GLU A 139 13.59 16.47 17.73
N PHE A 140 13.44 15.39 16.96
CA PHE A 140 12.15 14.79 16.67
C PHE A 140 12.26 13.27 16.60
N VAL A 141 11.12 12.60 16.79
CA VAL A 141 11.02 11.14 16.72
C VAL A 141 9.96 10.75 15.70
N TYR A 142 10.26 9.79 14.82
CA TYR A 142 9.26 9.21 13.92
C TYR A 142 8.26 8.38 14.74
N GLY A 143 6.97 8.67 14.59
CA GLY A 143 5.92 7.99 15.32
C GLY A 143 5.43 6.72 14.61
N TYR A 144 4.53 5.99 15.28
CA TYR A 144 4.01 4.71 14.79
C TYR A 144 3.29 4.85 13.44
N SER A 145 2.66 5.99 13.17
CA SER A 145 1.87 6.15 11.95
C SER A 145 2.74 6.21 10.69
N PHE A 146 3.94 6.79 10.80
CA PHE A 146 4.95 6.74 9.76
C PHE A 146 5.33 5.28 9.47
N ALA A 147 5.63 4.50 10.51
CA ALA A 147 5.94 3.09 10.39
C ALA A 147 4.80 2.27 9.76
N LEU A 148 3.53 2.55 10.10
CA LEU A 148 2.37 1.89 9.47
C LEU A 148 2.28 2.19 7.98
N CYS A 149 2.56 3.42 7.55
CA CYS A 149 2.60 3.76 6.13
C CYS A 149 3.71 3.01 5.37
N ILE A 150 4.91 2.90 5.94
CA ILE A 150 6.00 2.10 5.37
C ILE A 150 5.62 0.62 5.30
N ALA A 151 5.05 0.07 6.38
CA ALA A 151 4.60 -1.32 6.41
C ALA A 151 3.54 -1.60 5.34
N GLY A 152 2.56 -0.69 5.18
CA GLY A 152 1.57 -0.77 4.12
C GLY A 152 2.19 -0.75 2.72
N MET A 153 3.15 0.14 2.47
CA MET A 153 3.90 0.19 1.20
C MET A 153 4.65 -1.12 0.93
N CYS A 154 5.36 -1.68 1.92
CA CYS A 154 6.08 -2.94 1.79
C CYS A 154 5.13 -4.12 1.48
N LEU A 155 3.98 -4.20 2.14
CA LEU A 155 2.98 -5.22 1.84
C LEU A 155 2.42 -5.08 0.43
N ALA A 156 2.15 -3.87 -0.04
CA ALA A 156 1.71 -3.63 -1.42
C ALA A 156 2.78 -4.06 -2.44
N ALA A 157 4.06 -3.78 -2.18
CA ALA A 157 5.16 -4.25 -3.02
C ALA A 157 5.27 -5.78 -3.05
N LEU A 158 5.04 -6.46 -1.93
CA LEU A 158 4.99 -7.93 -1.90
C LEU A 158 3.82 -8.47 -2.73
N VAL A 159 2.66 -7.79 -2.73
CA VAL A 159 1.53 -8.16 -3.58
C VAL A 159 1.91 -8.04 -5.06
N ASP A 160 2.62 -6.99 -5.47
CA ASP A 160 3.12 -6.88 -6.85
C ASP A 160 3.99 -8.06 -7.25
N ILE A 161 4.93 -8.45 -6.38
CA ILE A 161 5.81 -9.60 -6.61
C ILE A 161 4.97 -10.87 -6.78
N LEU A 162 3.98 -11.12 -5.91
CA LEU A 162 3.08 -12.28 -6.01
C LEU A 162 2.28 -12.30 -7.31
N LEU A 163 1.73 -11.14 -7.72
CA LEU A 163 0.94 -11.03 -8.95
C LEU A 163 1.78 -11.26 -10.21
N VAL A 164 3.03 -10.77 -10.21
CA VAL A 164 4.03 -10.98 -11.26
C VAL A 164 4.49 -12.45 -11.31
N ILE A 165 4.77 -13.07 -10.17
CA ILE A 165 5.12 -14.51 -10.12
C ILE A 165 3.99 -15.34 -10.74
N GLY A 166 2.75 -15.09 -10.35
CA GLY A 166 1.63 -15.81 -10.94
C GLY A 166 1.46 -15.54 -12.45
N LEU A 167 2.05 -14.45 -12.99
CA LEU A 167 1.98 -14.11 -14.41
C LEU A 167 3.00 -14.91 -15.21
N ILE A 168 4.18 -15.13 -14.61
CA ILE A 168 5.32 -15.78 -15.24
C ILE A 168 5.25 -17.31 -15.11
N MET A 169 4.68 -17.86 -14.03
CA MET A 169 4.68 -19.31 -13.81
C MET A 169 3.98 -20.09 -14.95
N PRO A 170 4.71 -20.99 -15.65
CA PRO A 170 4.17 -21.72 -16.78
C PRO A 170 3.15 -22.76 -16.32
N LYS A 171 2.11 -22.96 -17.14
CA LYS A 171 1.06 -23.96 -16.96
C LYS A 171 1.72 -25.34 -16.83
N LYS A 172 1.85 -25.90 -15.61
CA LYS A 172 2.19 -27.33 -15.45
C LYS A 172 1.18 -28.11 -16.27
N ASN A 173 1.66 -28.77 -17.32
CA ASN A 173 0.85 -29.48 -18.29
C ASN A 173 0.38 -30.80 -17.68
N THR A 174 -0.65 -30.73 -16.82
CA THR A 174 -1.27 -31.92 -16.21
C THR A 174 -2.11 -32.74 -17.20
N ARG A 175 -2.00 -32.51 -18.52
CA ARG A 175 -2.75 -33.25 -19.55
C ARG A 175 -2.10 -34.55 -20.01
N ASN A 176 -0.86 -34.86 -19.63
CA ASN A 176 -0.18 -36.05 -20.16
C ASN A 176 -0.38 -37.34 -19.33
N CYS A 177 -1.12 -37.32 -18.21
CA CYS A 177 -1.31 -38.51 -17.37
C CYS A 177 -2.67 -39.20 -17.50
N VAL A 178 -3.64 -38.62 -18.23
CA VAL A 178 -4.96 -39.26 -18.40
C VAL A 178 -5.01 -40.18 -19.63
N ASP A 179 -4.21 -39.90 -20.67
CA ASP A 179 -4.22 -40.69 -21.90
C ASP A 179 -3.36 -41.97 -21.85
N ALA A 180 -2.54 -42.15 -20.80
CA ALA A 180 -1.74 -43.36 -20.64
C ALA A 180 -2.54 -44.54 -20.03
N ASN A 181 -3.69 -44.28 -19.39
CA ASN A 181 -4.52 -45.33 -18.78
C ASN A 181 -5.73 -45.75 -19.62
N SER A 182 -6.06 -45.04 -20.71
CA SER A 182 -7.16 -45.45 -21.61
C SER A 182 -6.75 -46.43 -22.70
N ILE A 183 -5.45 -46.68 -22.90
CA ILE A 183 -4.95 -47.57 -23.96
C ILE A 183 -4.87 -49.04 -23.52
N ASN A 184 -4.88 -49.33 -22.21
CA ASN A 184 -4.75 -50.71 -21.69
C ASN A 184 -6.07 -51.48 -21.52
N ASN A 185 -7.22 -50.95 -21.95
CA ASN A 185 -8.53 -51.58 -21.76
C ASN A 185 -9.20 -52.10 -23.05
N ILE A 186 -8.44 -52.33 -24.12
CA ILE A 186 -8.95 -52.97 -25.35
C ILE A 186 -8.08 -54.19 -25.66
N ASN A 187 -8.37 -55.32 -25.01
CA ASN A 187 -8.04 -56.66 -25.49
C ASN A 187 -9.16 -57.60 -25.04
N PHE A 188 -10.10 -57.85 -25.96
CA PHE A 188 -11.05 -58.96 -25.95
C PHE A 188 -10.53 -60.02 -26.93
#